data_AF-F7VJ63-F1
#
_entry.id   AF-F7VJ63-F1
#
_cell.length_a   1.000
_cell.length_b   1.000
_cell.length_c   1.000
_cell.angle_alpha   90.00
_cell.angle_beta   90.00
_cell.angle_gamma   90.00
#
_symmetry.space_group_name_H-M   'P 1'
#
loop_
_entity.id
_entity.type
_entity.pdbx_description
1 polymer ?
#
loop_
_entity_poly.entity_id
_entity_poly.type
_entity_poly.pdbx_seq_one_letter_code
_entity_poly.pdbx_strand_id
1 'polypeptide(L)' 'MCESGRWKGARRIWGGRRKVREALYIAALSASRRVPALIAMRDRMRAKSKPPKTILIAIARQLLVIPMP' A
#
# COMPACT_ATOMS: atom_id res chain seq x y z
N MET A 1 33.53 -8.41 -11.10
CA MET A 1 33.00 -7.76 -12.31
C MET A 1 32.16 -6.59 -11.85
N CYS A 2 32.61 -5.37 -12.14
CA CYS A 2 31.90 -4.14 -11.81
C CYS A 2 30.54 -4.10 -12.53
N GLU A 3 29.47 -3.73 -11.82
CA GLU A 3 28.29 -3.13 -12.42
C GLU A 3 27.93 -1.85 -11.67
N SER A 4 28.51 -0.76 -12.18
CA SER A 4 27.96 0.59 -12.07
C SER A 4 26.57 0.60 -12.71
N GLY A 5 25.51 0.90 -11.95
CA GLY A 5 24.19 1.03 -12.54
C GLY A 5 23.09 1.37 -11.55
N ARG A 6 22.66 2.63 -11.53
CA ARG A 6 21.43 3.12 -10.87
C ARG A 6 20.20 2.38 -11.43
N TRP A 7 19.85 1.24 -10.84
CA TRP A 7 18.57 0.59 -11.10
C TRP A 7 17.51 1.03 -10.06
N LYS A 8 16.73 2.06 -10.39
CA LYS A 8 15.43 2.37 -9.76
C LYS A 8 14.33 1.47 -10.36
N GLY A 9 14.56 0.16 -10.37
CA GLY A 9 13.52 -0.81 -10.76
C GLY A 9 12.55 -0.98 -9.59
N ALA A 10 11.24 -0.84 -9.84
CA ALA A 10 10.21 -1.07 -8.83
C ALA A 10 10.48 -2.40 -8.10
N ARG A 11 10.69 -2.34 -6.77
CA ARG A 11 11.08 -3.47 -5.93
C ARG A 11 9.97 -4.52 -5.92
N ARG A 12 9.95 -5.39 -6.92
CA ARG A 12 9.00 -6.49 -7.06
C ARG A 12 9.53 -7.64 -6.20
N ILE A 13 9.07 -7.70 -4.96
CA ILE A 13 9.35 -8.80 -4.04
C ILE A 13 8.73 -10.08 -4.60
N TRP A 14 9.51 -10.83 -5.38
CA TRP A 14 9.23 -12.20 -5.80
C TRP A 14 9.83 -13.12 -4.73
N GLY A 15 8.98 -13.85 -4.02
CA GLY A 15 9.37 -14.79 -2.96
C GLY A 15 9.10 -14.32 -1.52
N GLY A 16 8.49 -15.20 -0.73
CA GLY A 16 8.46 -15.14 0.74
C GLY A 16 7.11 -14.81 1.38
N ARG A 17 6.53 -13.63 1.14
CA ARG A 17 5.42 -13.09 1.95
C ARG A 17 4.11 -12.87 1.20
N ARG A 18 3.74 -13.78 0.30
CA ARG A 18 2.47 -13.70 -0.45
C ARG A 18 1.26 -13.64 0.49
N LYS A 19 1.20 -14.52 1.49
CA LYS A 19 0.13 -14.55 2.51
C LYS A 19 0.02 -13.23 3.27
N VAL A 20 1.15 -12.63 3.65
CA VAL A 20 1.16 -11.34 4.36
C VAL A 20 0.66 -10.22 3.45
N ARG A 21 1.03 -10.22 2.17
CA ARG A 21 0.55 -9.23 1.20
C ARG A 21 -0.95 -9.37 0.95
N GLU A 22 -1.45 -10.60 0.81
CA GLU A 22 -2.88 -10.88 0.67
C GLU A 22 -3.66 -10.45 1.92
N ALA A 23 -3.20 -10.83 3.11
CA ALA A 23 -3.82 -10.43 4.37
C ALA A 23 -3.83 -8.89 4.52
N LEU A 24 -2.71 -8.23 4.22
CA LEU A 24 -2.60 -6.77 4.28
C LEU A 24 -3.48 -6.09 3.23
N TYR A 25 -3.67 -6.70 2.06
CA TYR A 25 -4.56 -6.19 1.02
C TYR A 25 -6.03 -6.28 1.44
N ILE A 26 -6.44 -7.41 2.03
CA ILE A 26 -7.80 -7.61 2.56
C ILE A 26 -8.05 -6.68 3.76
N ALA A 27 -7.06 -6.51 4.63
CA ALA A 27 -7.11 -5.58 5.75
C ALA A 27 -7.25 -4.14 5.26
N ALA A 28 -6.42 -3.71 4.29
CA ALA A 28 -6.51 -2.39 3.68
C ALA A 28 -7.86 -2.16 2.99
N LEU A 29 -8.41 -3.18 2.31
CA LEU A 29 -9.73 -3.10 1.68
C LEU A 29 -10.83 -2.89 2.72
N SER A 30 -10.83 -3.67 3.79
CA SER A 30 -11.79 -3.54 4.89
C SER A 30 -11.66 -2.21 5.63
N ALA A 31 -10.42 -1.80 5.92
CA ALA A 31 -10.13 -0.55 6.62
C ALA A 31 -10.50 0.69 5.78
N SER A 32 -10.36 0.62 4.45
CA SER A 32 -10.79 1.68 3.51
C SER A 32 -12.30 1.93 3.47
N ARG A 33 -13.10 1.04 4.08
CA ARG A 33 -14.57 1.11 4.12
C ARG A 33 -15.13 1.36 5.51
N ARG A 34 -14.43 0.92 6.57
CA ARG A 34 -14.91 1.00 7.95
C ARG A 34 -14.26 2.12 8.77
N VAL A 35 -13.03 2.54 8.43
CA VAL A 35 -12.28 3.52 9.22
C VAL A 35 -12.46 4.92 8.60
N PRO A 36 -13.12 5.87 9.29
CA PRO A 36 -13.40 7.21 8.74
C PRO A 36 -12.13 7.98 8.35
N ALA A 37 -11.03 7.81 9.09
CA ALA A 37 -9.73 8.39 8.74
C ALA A 37 -9.18 7.88 7.39
N LEU A 38 -9.35 6.59 7.10
CA LEU A 38 -8.90 5.97 5.85
C LEU A 38 -9.85 6.26 4.69
N ILE A 39 -11.14 6.44 4.96
CA ILE A 39 -12.13 6.93 3.99
C ILE A 39 -11.77 8.34 3.54
N ALA A 40 -11.49 9.26 4.48
CA ALA A 40 -11.05 10.62 4.16
C ALA A 40 -9.75 10.62 3.33
N MET A 41 -8.80 9.75 3.68
CA MET A 41 -7.55 9.57 2.92
C MET A 41 -7.81 9.00 1.51
N ARG A 42 -8.71 8.02 1.38
CA ARG A 42 -9.15 7.46 0.10
C ARG A 42 -9.79 8.52 -0.77
N ASP A 43 -10.69 9.33 -0.21
CA ASP A 43 -11.44 10.34 -0.96
C ASP A 43 -10.53 11.50 -1.39
N ARG A 44 -9.59 11.93 -0.54
CA ARG A 44 -8.50 12.86 -0.92
C ARG A 44 -7.63 12.32 -2.04
N MET A 45 -7.36 11.02 -2.07
CA MET A 45 -6.58 10.39 -3.14
C MET A 45 -7.39 10.15 -4.41
N ARG A 46 -8.70 9.88 -4.31
CA ARG A 46 -9.62 9.82 -5.45
C ARG A 46 -9.77 11.19 -6.11
N ALA A 47 -9.88 12.26 -5.32
CA ALA A 47 -9.91 13.64 -5.83
C ALA A 47 -8.63 14.00 -6.61
N LYS A 48 -7.50 13.37 -6.29
CA LYS A 48 -6.22 13.50 -7.01
C LYS A 48 -6.08 12.51 -8.18
N SER A 49 -7.17 11.96 -8.70
CA SER A 49 -7.23 10.98 -9.81
C SER A 49 -6.28 9.79 -9.70
N LYS A 50 -5.91 9.40 -8.47
CA LYS A 50 -4.96 8.30 -8.27
C LYS A 50 -5.61 6.95 -8.57
N PRO A 51 -4.89 6.01 -9.21
CA PRO A 51 -5.43 4.68 -9.48
C PRO A 51 -5.76 3.96 -8.16
N PRO A 52 -6.85 3.16 -8.12
CA PRO A 52 -7.35 2.51 -6.91
C PRO A 52 -6.34 1.57 -6.26
N LYS A 53 -5.43 0.99 -7.07
CA LYS A 53 -4.33 0.15 -6.56
C LYS A 53 -3.36 0.95 -5.68
N THR A 54 -3.04 2.19 -6.05
CA THR A 54 -2.14 3.07 -5.27
C THR A 54 -2.79 3.48 -3.96
N ILE A 55 -4.11 3.71 -3.98
CA ILE A 55 -4.90 4.02 -2.78
C ILE A 55 -4.80 2.86 -1.77
N LEU A 56 -5.02 1.63 -2.22
CA LEU A 56 -4.93 0.45 -1.35
C LEU A 56 -3.51 0.21 -0.83
N ILE A 57 -2.47 0.45 -1.65
CA ILE A 57 -1.08 0.35 -1.22
C ILE A 57 -0.74 1.43 -0.18
N ALA A 58 -1.26 2.65 -0.33
CA ALA A 58 -1.06 3.72 0.63
C ALA A 58 -1.73 3.42 1.97
N ILE A 59 -2.95 2.89 1.95
CA ILE A 59 -3.66 2.42 3.16
C ILE A 59 -2.90 1.26 3.82
N ALA A 60 -2.47 0.27 3.04
CA ALA A 60 -1.65 -0.83 3.52
C ALA A 60 -0.34 -0.36 4.18
N ARG A 61 0.31 0.68 3.62
CA ARG A 61 1.51 1.29 4.21
C ARG A 61 1.19 2.05 5.49
N GLN A 62 0.07 2.75 5.56
CA GLN A 62 -0.39 3.43 6.77
C GLN A 62 -0.59 2.43 7.92
N LEU A 63 -1.18 1.26 7.64
CA LEU A 63 -1.36 0.16 8.60
C LEU A 63 -0.05 -0.47 9.09
N LEU A 64 1.02 -0.42 8.28
CA LEU A 64 2.33 -0.94 8.67
C LEU A 64 3.16 0.07 9.47
N VAL A 65 3.04 1.37 9.15
CA VAL A 65 3.84 2.44 9.77
C VAL A 65 3.23 2.90 11.08
N ILE A 66 1.91 2.79 11.22
CA ILE A 66 1.18 3.14 12.43
C ILE A 66 0.47 1.87 12.92
N PRO A 67 1.07 1.07 13.82
CA PRO A 67 0.25 0.28 14.73
C PRO A 67 -0.59 1.31 15.50
N MET A 68 -1.90 1.33 15.24
CA MET A 68 -2.85 2.21 15.95
C MET A 68 -2.59 2.11 17.47
N PRO A 69 -2.47 3.21 18.22
CA PRO A 69 -2.84 3.21 19.63
C PRO A 69 -4.36 3.09 19.79
#